data_AF-A0A642A5B9-F1
#
_entry.id   AF-A0A642A5B9-F1
#
_cell.length_a   1.000
_cell.length_b   1.000
_cell.length_c   1.000
_cell.angle_alpha   90.00
_cell.angle_beta   90.00
_cell.angle_gamma   90.00
#
_symmetry.space_group_name_H-M   'P 1'
#
loop_
_entity.id
_entity.type
_entity.pdbx_description
1 polymer ?
#
loop_
_entity_poly.entity_id
_entity_poly.type
_entity_poly.pdbx_seq_one_letter_code
_entity_poly.pdbx_strand_id
1 'polypeptide(L)'
;MGLVTKEQNLLNSPNCFKTDFMLAQGTGTMPTINGFVTGLADAGIYPNSQPESYKTKYGTGIGSVMKALGYRTVFWYGGFEAWQDIKQFTLSQNFDEFYCAGDFQYEGGNSWGCPDEILFKYVEKYIAEEKDERIFHIILTTSNHPPYNIDVASKGFPKEEIKQKLPDSLGSDEETLNEMGHIWYVDQSMGNFIEKVEADKPDTLFVITGDHAERFDFAQEVDLKTLSAVPCIFYGKNVDKDLLADNKVGCHLQIISTLAEMAGKKGDTYSSIWPSLFEYNGIVFNHRLWTDTEKIYKINSEIPNTLANKIKAARQLTAWRVLRGNDIQ
;
A
#
# COMPACT_ATOMS: atom_id res chain seq x y z
N MET A 1 12.48 -14.51 -13.78
CA MET A 1 11.25 -15.34 -13.84
C MET A 1 10.23 -14.79 -14.82
N GLY A 2 9.94 -13.47 -14.83
CA GLY A 2 8.94 -12.89 -15.76
C GLY A 2 7.51 -12.87 -15.20
N LEU A 3 7.38 -12.96 -13.87
CA LEU A 3 6.09 -12.88 -13.17
C LEU A 3 5.55 -11.45 -13.12
N VAL A 4 6.43 -10.46 -12.95
CA VAL A 4 6.08 -9.05 -12.69
C VAL A 4 6.54 -8.12 -13.82
N THR A 5 6.20 -8.48 -15.06
CA THR A 5 6.72 -7.76 -16.25
C THR A 5 6.16 -6.35 -16.37
N LYS A 6 4.92 -6.11 -15.94
CA LYS A 6 4.31 -4.78 -15.99
C LYS A 6 4.94 -3.86 -14.94
N GLU A 7 5.13 -4.34 -13.71
CA GLU A 7 5.87 -3.60 -12.68
C GLU A 7 7.30 -3.27 -13.14
N GLN A 8 7.99 -4.22 -13.78
CA GLN A 8 9.33 -3.99 -14.33
C GLN A 8 9.35 -2.87 -15.37
N ASN A 9 8.31 -2.72 -16.19
CA ASN A 9 8.22 -1.61 -17.15
C ASN A 9 8.12 -0.26 -16.42
N LEU A 10 7.33 -0.17 -15.35
CA LEU A 10 7.25 1.03 -14.52
C LEU A 10 8.62 1.37 -13.91
N LEU A 11 9.29 0.36 -13.32
CA LEU A 11 10.59 0.51 -12.69
C LEU A 11 11.71 0.95 -13.64
N ASN A 12 11.58 0.62 -14.92
CA ASN A 12 12.55 1.01 -15.96
C ASN A 12 12.20 2.35 -16.62
N SER A 13 11.06 2.95 -16.30
CA SER A 13 10.66 4.24 -16.83
C SER A 13 11.52 5.37 -16.25
N PRO A 14 11.89 6.40 -17.04
CA PRO A 14 12.53 7.60 -16.51
C PRO A 14 11.58 8.44 -15.63
N ASN A 15 10.27 8.18 -15.71
CA ASN A 15 9.21 8.87 -14.98
C ASN A 15 8.83 8.14 -13.67
N CYS A 16 9.82 7.54 -13.02
CA CYS A 16 9.61 6.66 -11.87
C CYS A 16 10.74 6.80 -10.86
N PHE A 17 10.42 7.03 -9.59
CA PHE A 17 11.34 6.73 -8.49
C PHE A 17 10.78 5.60 -7.62
N LYS A 18 11.67 4.89 -6.93
CA LYS A 18 11.31 3.77 -6.06
C LYS A 18 12.22 3.65 -4.85
N THR A 19 11.70 3.04 -3.80
CA THR A 19 12.52 2.55 -2.69
C THR A 19 13.20 1.23 -3.05
N ASP A 20 14.42 1.01 -2.55
CA ASP A 20 15.11 -0.28 -2.55
C ASP A 20 14.36 -1.30 -1.67
N PHE A 21 13.79 -0.81 -0.56
CA PHE A 21 12.79 -1.54 0.23
C PHE A 21 12.01 -0.59 1.12
N MET A 22 10.77 -0.97 1.42
CA MET A 22 9.91 -0.27 2.37
C MET A 22 9.46 -1.20 3.50
N LEU A 23 9.48 -0.70 4.73
CA LEU A 23 8.86 -1.38 5.87
C LEU A 23 7.35 -1.18 5.82
N ALA A 24 6.61 -2.27 5.61
CA ALA A 24 5.15 -2.27 5.74
C ALA A 24 4.73 -1.88 7.16
N GLN A 25 3.56 -1.24 7.30
CA GLN A 25 3.07 -0.80 8.61
C GLN A 25 2.94 -1.98 9.60
N GLY A 26 2.36 -3.10 9.15
CA GLY A 26 2.06 -4.27 9.96
C GLY A 26 2.23 -5.60 9.23
N THR A 27 1.81 -6.69 9.86
CA THR A 27 1.74 -8.04 9.27
C THR A 27 0.28 -8.38 8.96
N GLY A 28 -0.23 -7.80 7.88
CA GLY A 28 -1.61 -7.99 7.42
C GLY A 28 -2.18 -6.72 6.80
N THR A 29 -3.27 -6.88 6.05
CA THR A 29 -3.94 -5.79 5.34
C THR A 29 -4.48 -4.71 6.28
N MET A 30 -5.23 -5.07 7.32
CA MET A 30 -5.84 -4.07 8.22
C MET A 30 -4.82 -3.19 8.97
N PRO A 31 -3.71 -3.71 9.52
CA PRO A 31 -2.65 -2.85 10.04
C PRO A 31 -2.17 -1.78 9.04
N THR A 32 -2.01 -2.15 7.77
CA THR A 32 -1.59 -1.21 6.72
C THR A 32 -2.68 -0.21 6.35
N ILE A 33 -3.93 -0.67 6.19
CA ILE A 33 -5.06 0.23 5.97
C ILE A 33 -5.25 1.18 7.16
N ASN A 34 -5.13 0.69 8.39
CA ASN A 34 -5.14 1.53 9.60
C ASN A 34 -4.01 2.56 9.55
N GLY A 35 -2.80 2.16 9.15
CA GLY A 35 -1.67 3.08 8.93
C GLY A 35 -2.00 4.21 7.95
N PHE A 36 -2.54 3.89 6.77
CA PHE A 36 -2.90 4.91 5.78
C PHE A 36 -4.08 5.78 6.21
N VAL A 37 -5.16 5.16 6.66
CA VAL A 37 -6.41 5.84 7.03
C VAL A 37 -6.21 6.77 8.23
N THR A 38 -5.35 6.40 9.18
CA THR A 38 -5.09 7.24 10.37
C THR A 38 -3.82 8.09 10.26
N GLY A 39 -2.83 7.67 9.49
CA GLY A 39 -1.49 8.24 9.51
C GLY A 39 -0.76 8.09 10.84
N LEU A 40 -1.16 7.11 11.67
CA LEU A 40 -0.61 6.87 13.00
C LEU A 40 0.31 5.63 13.00
N ALA A 41 1.31 5.62 13.88
CA ALA A 41 2.24 4.49 14.02
C ALA A 41 1.53 3.31 14.70
N ASP A 42 1.88 2.09 14.32
CA ASP A 42 1.37 0.91 15.00
C ASP A 42 1.76 0.90 16.48
N ALA A 43 0.74 0.81 17.34
CA ALA A 43 0.85 0.77 18.79
C ALA A 43 0.20 -0.49 19.39
N GLY A 44 -0.04 -1.53 18.58
CA GLY A 44 -0.73 -2.75 19.02
C GLY A 44 -2.22 -2.55 19.34
N ILE A 45 -2.83 -1.46 18.87
CA ILE A 45 -4.26 -1.15 19.02
C ILE A 45 -4.83 -0.97 17.62
N TYR A 46 -5.95 -1.63 17.32
CA TYR A 46 -6.63 -1.56 16.03
C TYR A 46 -7.61 -0.37 16.04
N PRO A 47 -7.32 0.76 15.36
CA PRO A 47 -8.17 1.94 15.41
C PRO A 47 -9.57 1.68 14.84
N ASN A 48 -9.69 0.81 13.83
CA ASN A 48 -10.98 0.38 13.26
C ASN A 48 -11.88 -0.37 14.26
N SER A 49 -11.35 -0.79 15.43
CA SER A 49 -12.15 -1.41 16.49
C SER A 49 -12.35 -0.50 17.71
N GLN A 50 -11.93 0.76 17.65
CA GLN A 50 -12.06 1.70 18.76
C GLN A 50 -13.17 2.72 18.47
N PRO A 51 -14.20 2.84 19.33
CA PRO A 51 -15.33 3.76 19.10
C PRO A 51 -14.89 5.22 18.92
N GLU A 52 -13.79 5.62 19.55
CA GLU A 52 -13.29 6.99 19.47
C GLU A 52 -12.78 7.35 18.07
N SER A 53 -12.23 6.37 17.35
CA SER A 53 -11.82 6.51 15.95
C SER A 53 -12.99 6.78 15.01
N TYR A 54 -14.25 6.59 15.42
CA TYR A 54 -15.42 6.91 14.59
C TYR A 54 -16.00 8.29 14.91
N LYS A 55 -15.57 8.92 16.00
CA LYS A 55 -16.07 10.24 16.44
C LYS A 55 -15.20 11.39 15.94
N THR A 56 -13.89 11.15 15.84
CA THR A 56 -12.94 12.18 15.43
C THR A 56 -12.07 11.72 14.27
N LYS A 57 -11.76 12.65 13.38
CA LYS A 57 -10.90 12.41 12.21
C LYS A 57 -9.44 12.58 12.60
N TYR A 58 -8.58 11.72 12.08
CA TYR A 58 -7.13 11.88 12.21
C TYR A 58 -6.63 12.81 11.12
N GLY A 59 -6.15 14.00 11.50
CA GLY A 59 -5.59 14.98 10.55
C GLY A 59 -4.33 14.49 9.82
N THR A 60 -3.66 13.48 10.35
CA THR A 60 -2.50 12.78 9.76
C THR A 60 -2.90 11.71 8.74
N GLY A 61 -4.16 11.31 8.71
CA GLY A 61 -4.65 10.27 7.80
C GLY A 61 -4.66 10.72 6.35
N ILE A 62 -4.39 9.80 5.43
CA ILE A 62 -4.24 10.09 4.00
C ILE A 62 -5.49 10.75 3.40
N GLY A 63 -6.69 10.33 3.79
CA GLY A 63 -7.94 10.96 3.36
C GLY A 63 -8.03 12.42 3.84
N SER A 64 -7.68 12.69 5.09
CA SER A 64 -7.64 14.04 5.66
C SER A 64 -6.62 14.94 4.96
N VAL A 65 -5.42 14.41 4.71
CA VAL A 65 -4.33 15.13 4.05
C VAL A 65 -4.70 15.48 2.62
N MET A 66 -5.16 14.51 1.83
CA MET A 66 -5.54 14.74 0.43
C MET A 66 -6.74 15.69 0.32
N LYS A 67 -7.73 15.57 1.22
CA LYS A 67 -8.86 16.50 1.28
C LYS A 67 -8.42 17.93 1.61
N ALA A 68 -7.45 18.11 2.51
CA ALA A 68 -6.89 19.44 2.80
C ALA A 68 -6.19 20.06 1.57
N LEU A 69 -5.65 19.24 0.67
CA LEU A 69 -5.06 19.66 -0.62
C LEU A 69 -6.10 19.85 -1.74
N GLY A 70 -7.39 19.77 -1.41
CA GLY A 70 -8.50 19.99 -2.33
C GLY A 70 -8.88 18.78 -3.19
N TYR A 71 -8.50 17.57 -2.78
CA TYR A 71 -8.93 16.35 -3.44
C TYR A 71 -10.25 15.82 -2.87
N ARG A 72 -11.12 15.31 -3.76
CA ARG A 72 -12.15 14.33 -3.39
C ARG A 72 -11.48 12.98 -3.16
N THR A 73 -12.02 12.14 -2.28
CA THR A 73 -11.34 10.92 -1.82
C THR A 73 -12.23 9.68 -1.97
N VAL A 74 -11.72 8.66 -2.66
CA VAL A 74 -12.47 7.44 -2.96
C VAL A 74 -11.67 6.22 -2.53
N PHE A 75 -12.33 5.31 -1.82
CA PHE A 75 -11.74 4.03 -1.44
C PHE A 75 -12.39 2.90 -2.25
N TRP A 76 -11.58 2.13 -2.96
CA TRP A 76 -11.99 0.97 -3.75
C TRP A 76 -11.46 -0.30 -3.10
N TYR A 77 -12.32 -1.29 -2.95
CA TYR A 77 -11.94 -2.58 -2.36
C TYR A 77 -12.42 -3.74 -3.21
N GLY A 78 -11.52 -4.66 -3.55
CA GLY A 78 -11.87 -5.91 -4.22
C GLY A 78 -12.69 -6.85 -3.33
N GLY A 79 -12.81 -6.59 -2.02
CA GLY A 79 -13.56 -7.41 -1.06
C GLY A 79 -14.87 -6.82 -0.60
N PHE A 80 -15.33 -7.25 0.58
CA PHE A 80 -16.67 -6.93 1.09
C PHE A 80 -16.63 -5.86 2.18
N GLU A 81 -17.61 -4.96 2.16
CA GLU A 81 -17.66 -3.75 2.98
C GLU A 81 -17.68 -3.98 4.50
N ALA A 82 -18.25 -5.10 4.95
CA ALA A 82 -18.40 -5.43 6.36
C ALA A 82 -17.13 -6.04 6.97
N TRP A 83 -16.18 -6.47 6.14
CA TRP A 83 -14.95 -7.08 6.62
C TRP A 83 -14.16 -6.06 7.47
N GLN A 84 -13.96 -6.40 8.75
CA GLN A 84 -13.23 -5.56 9.72
C GLN A 84 -13.79 -4.13 9.88
N ASP A 85 -15.07 -3.93 9.54
CA ASP A 85 -15.77 -2.64 9.51
C ASP A 85 -15.10 -1.59 8.59
N ILE A 86 -14.36 -2.05 7.56
CA ILE A 86 -13.50 -1.20 6.72
C ILE A 86 -14.27 -0.04 6.05
N LYS A 87 -15.52 -0.27 5.60
CA LYS A 87 -16.35 0.77 4.97
C LYS A 87 -16.70 1.88 5.95
N GLN A 88 -17.24 1.53 7.12
CA GLN A 88 -17.61 2.56 8.10
C GLN A 88 -16.37 3.28 8.62
N PHE A 89 -15.27 2.54 8.82
CA PHE A 89 -14.03 3.12 9.30
C PHE A 89 -13.45 4.15 8.32
N THR A 90 -13.29 3.79 7.05
CA THR A 90 -12.75 4.70 6.02
C THR A 90 -13.63 5.94 5.82
N LEU A 91 -14.96 5.77 5.73
CA LEU A 91 -15.90 6.90 5.62
C LEU A 91 -15.88 7.82 6.85
N SER A 92 -15.64 7.27 8.05
CA SER A 92 -15.45 8.08 9.26
C SER A 92 -14.15 8.90 9.25
N GLN A 93 -13.18 8.50 8.42
CA GLN A 93 -11.82 9.04 8.33
C GLN A 93 -11.56 9.79 7.01
N ASN A 94 -12.53 10.63 6.63
CA ASN A 94 -12.43 11.59 5.52
C ASN A 94 -12.41 11.03 4.10
N PHE A 95 -12.64 9.73 3.88
CA PHE A 95 -13.04 9.24 2.55
C PHE A 95 -14.47 9.69 2.21
N ASP A 96 -14.68 10.22 1.00
CA ASP A 96 -15.99 10.68 0.53
C ASP A 96 -16.84 9.51 0.02
N GLU A 97 -16.20 8.55 -0.64
CA GLU A 97 -16.86 7.42 -1.29
C GLU A 97 -16.13 6.11 -0.97
N PHE A 98 -16.91 5.02 -0.92
CA PHE A 98 -16.40 3.67 -0.75
C PHE A 98 -17.17 2.73 -1.66
N TYR A 99 -16.43 2.01 -2.52
CA TYR A 99 -16.96 1.01 -3.44
C TYR A 99 -16.25 -0.32 -3.24
N CYS A 100 -17.02 -1.40 -3.33
CA CYS A 100 -16.52 -2.74 -3.05
C CYS A 100 -17.12 -3.81 -3.94
N ALA A 101 -16.73 -5.07 -3.73
CA ALA A 101 -17.24 -6.21 -4.51
C ALA A 101 -18.77 -6.24 -4.58
N GLY A 102 -19.48 -5.90 -3.49
CA GLY A 102 -20.94 -5.86 -3.46
C GLY A 102 -21.57 -4.82 -4.40
N ASP A 103 -20.81 -3.83 -4.85
CA ASP A 103 -21.25 -2.78 -5.78
C ASP A 103 -21.00 -3.17 -7.26
N PHE A 104 -20.32 -4.29 -7.52
CA PHE A 104 -19.88 -4.69 -8.86
C PHE A 104 -20.72 -5.84 -9.41
N GLN A 105 -21.01 -5.81 -10.72
CA GLN A 105 -21.49 -6.96 -11.48
C GLN A 105 -20.29 -7.75 -12.00
N TYR A 106 -20.13 -9.00 -11.55
CA TYR A 106 -19.02 -9.88 -11.94
C TYR A 106 -19.35 -11.36 -11.78
N GLU A 107 -18.56 -12.18 -12.48
CA GLU A 107 -18.48 -13.63 -12.30
C GLU A 107 -17.07 -14.02 -11.88
N GLY A 108 -16.93 -15.18 -11.22
CA GLY A 108 -15.67 -15.60 -10.61
C GLY A 108 -15.41 -14.91 -9.26
N GLY A 109 -14.14 -14.83 -8.87
CA GLY A 109 -13.74 -14.34 -7.55
C GLY A 109 -13.77 -15.42 -6.48
N ASN A 110 -13.71 -15.03 -5.21
CA ASN A 110 -13.61 -15.95 -4.08
C ASN A 110 -14.20 -15.40 -2.78
N SER A 111 -13.96 -16.08 -1.67
CA SER A 111 -14.38 -15.66 -0.34
C SER A 111 -13.87 -14.26 0.07
N TRP A 112 -12.82 -13.77 -0.59
CA TRP A 112 -12.23 -12.44 -0.39
C TRP A 112 -12.79 -11.38 -1.33
N GLY A 113 -13.54 -11.75 -2.37
CA GLY A 113 -14.29 -10.82 -3.22
C GLY A 113 -14.09 -11.01 -4.73
N CYS A 114 -14.17 -9.92 -5.48
CA CYS A 114 -14.11 -9.93 -6.94
C CYS A 114 -12.68 -10.09 -7.47
N PRO A 115 -12.48 -10.62 -8.69
CA PRO A 115 -11.17 -10.60 -9.35
C PRO A 115 -10.62 -9.18 -9.53
N ASP A 116 -9.30 -8.99 -9.44
CA ASP A 116 -8.70 -7.65 -9.50
C ASP A 116 -8.90 -6.96 -10.86
N GLU A 117 -8.96 -7.70 -11.98
CA GLU A 117 -9.31 -7.15 -13.29
C GLU A 117 -10.71 -6.49 -13.30
N ILE A 118 -11.65 -7.00 -12.47
CA ILE A 118 -12.99 -6.45 -12.31
C ILE A 118 -12.92 -5.18 -11.48
N LEU A 119 -12.25 -5.23 -10.32
CA LEU A 119 -12.02 -4.06 -9.48
C LEU A 119 -11.47 -2.91 -10.33
N PHE A 120 -10.36 -3.14 -11.03
CA PHE A 120 -9.74 -2.15 -11.88
C PHE A 120 -10.67 -1.67 -13.00
N LYS A 121 -11.44 -2.54 -13.65
CA LYS A 121 -12.42 -2.12 -14.67
C LYS A 121 -13.46 -1.12 -14.14
N TYR A 122 -13.94 -1.28 -12.91
CA TYR A 122 -14.87 -0.32 -12.30
C TYR A 122 -14.16 0.99 -11.94
N VAL A 123 -12.91 0.92 -11.46
CA VAL A 123 -12.10 2.12 -11.23
C VAL A 123 -11.83 2.87 -12.55
N GLU A 124 -11.44 2.17 -13.62
CA GLU A 124 -11.22 2.76 -14.96
C GLU A 124 -12.46 3.51 -15.44
N LYS A 125 -13.64 2.88 -15.30
CA LYS A 125 -14.91 3.51 -15.70
C LYS A 125 -15.19 4.78 -14.91
N TYR A 126 -14.96 4.73 -13.59
CA TYR A 126 -15.15 5.91 -12.74
C TYR A 126 -14.21 7.04 -13.17
N ILE A 127 -12.91 6.75 -13.33
CA ILE A 127 -11.90 7.73 -13.72
C ILE A 127 -12.21 8.35 -15.10
N ALA A 128 -12.69 7.57 -16.05
CA ALA A 128 -13.08 8.05 -17.38
C ALA A 128 -14.26 9.05 -17.34
N GLU A 129 -15.09 8.98 -16.31
CA GLU A 129 -16.22 9.91 -16.09
C GLU A 129 -15.80 11.17 -15.30
N GLU A 130 -14.59 11.19 -14.74
CA GLU A 130 -14.06 12.35 -14.01
C GLU A 130 -13.79 13.53 -14.94
N LYS A 131 -14.21 14.71 -14.50
CA LYS A 131 -14.03 15.97 -15.24
C LYS A 131 -12.94 16.81 -14.59
N ASP A 132 -13.26 18.01 -14.16
CA ASP A 132 -12.31 19.01 -13.67
C ASP A 132 -11.99 18.88 -12.16
N GLU A 133 -12.27 17.72 -11.56
CA GLU A 133 -12.06 17.48 -10.13
C GLU A 133 -10.74 16.75 -9.89
N ARG A 134 -10.03 17.13 -8.81
CA ARG A 134 -8.87 16.37 -8.33
C ARG A 134 -9.38 15.24 -7.46
N ILE A 135 -9.16 13.99 -7.85
CA ILE A 135 -9.62 12.82 -7.09
C ILE A 135 -8.43 11.97 -6.66
N PHE A 136 -8.45 11.59 -5.39
CA PHE A 136 -7.48 10.69 -4.79
C PHE A 136 -8.15 9.34 -4.56
N HIS A 137 -7.53 8.28 -5.08
CA HIS A 137 -8.04 6.92 -4.98
C HIS A 137 -7.09 6.06 -4.14
N ILE A 138 -7.65 5.32 -3.19
CA ILE A 138 -7.02 4.10 -2.68
C ILE A 138 -7.70 2.91 -3.35
N ILE A 139 -6.91 1.98 -3.86
CA ILE A 139 -7.40 0.74 -4.48
C ILE A 139 -6.77 -0.44 -3.73
N LEU A 140 -7.60 -1.24 -3.08
CA LEU A 140 -7.18 -2.41 -2.32
C LEU A 140 -7.60 -3.69 -3.07
N THR A 141 -6.61 -4.39 -3.63
CA THR A 141 -6.75 -5.66 -4.36
C THR A 141 -7.00 -6.86 -3.44
N THR A 142 -7.48 -7.97 -3.99
CA THR A 142 -7.80 -9.19 -3.22
C THR A 142 -7.37 -10.50 -3.87
N SER A 143 -6.93 -10.51 -5.14
CA SER A 143 -6.77 -11.78 -5.87
C SER A 143 -5.52 -12.57 -5.47
N ASN A 144 -4.44 -11.91 -5.06
CA ASN A 144 -3.24 -12.60 -4.54
C ASN A 144 -3.40 -12.99 -3.07
N HIS A 145 -4.34 -13.90 -2.78
CA HIS A 145 -4.63 -14.38 -1.43
C HIS A 145 -5.16 -15.84 -1.49
N PRO A 146 -4.84 -16.71 -0.50
CA PRO A 146 -5.39 -18.07 -0.45
C PRO A 146 -6.92 -18.06 -0.48
N PRO A 147 -7.59 -18.98 -1.21
CA PRO A 147 -7.04 -20.22 -1.76
C PRO A 147 -6.54 -20.12 -3.22
N TYR A 148 -6.22 -18.93 -3.75
CA TYR A 148 -5.65 -18.78 -5.10
C TYR A 148 -6.49 -19.45 -6.20
N ASN A 149 -7.75 -19.05 -6.34
CA ASN A 149 -8.73 -19.74 -7.18
C ASN A 149 -9.06 -19.01 -8.50
N ILE A 150 -8.30 -17.98 -8.87
CA ILE A 150 -8.40 -17.42 -10.22
C ILE A 150 -7.86 -18.46 -11.19
N ASP A 151 -8.61 -18.75 -12.27
CA ASP A 151 -8.12 -19.61 -13.36
C ASP A 151 -7.09 -18.83 -14.19
N VAL A 152 -5.89 -18.68 -13.63
CA VAL A 152 -4.77 -17.94 -14.21
C VAL A 152 -4.30 -18.57 -15.54
N ALA A 153 -4.52 -19.88 -15.73
CA ALA A 153 -4.26 -20.55 -17.00
C ALA A 153 -5.17 -20.03 -18.10
N SER A 154 -6.48 -19.91 -17.86
CA SER A 154 -7.42 -19.29 -18.81
C SER A 154 -7.10 -17.83 -19.11
N LYS A 155 -6.43 -17.13 -18.17
CA LYS A 155 -5.96 -15.74 -18.33
C LYS A 155 -4.67 -15.62 -19.14
N GLY A 156 -3.98 -16.73 -19.41
CA GLY A 156 -2.74 -16.75 -20.19
C GLY A 156 -1.45 -16.80 -19.36
N PHE A 157 -1.52 -17.25 -18.10
CA PHE A 157 -0.33 -17.44 -17.29
C PHE A 157 0.65 -18.42 -17.98
N PRO A 158 1.89 -18.00 -18.29
CA PRO A 158 2.85 -18.80 -19.05
C PRO A 158 3.55 -19.83 -18.15
N LYS A 159 2.77 -20.74 -17.56
CA LYS A 159 3.18 -21.68 -16.52
C LYS A 159 4.46 -22.47 -16.86
N GLU A 160 4.52 -23.04 -18.07
CA GLU A 160 5.68 -23.84 -18.50
C GLU A 160 6.96 -23.00 -18.66
N GLU A 161 6.85 -21.76 -19.13
CA GLU A 161 8.01 -20.86 -19.21
C GLU A 161 8.50 -20.42 -17.84
N ILE A 162 7.58 -20.17 -16.91
CA ILE A 162 7.92 -19.84 -15.52
C ILE A 162 8.64 -21.03 -14.89
N LYS A 163 8.08 -22.25 -15.05
CA LYS A 163 8.65 -23.48 -14.51
C LYS A 163 10.09 -23.71 -14.94
N GLN A 164 10.42 -23.44 -16.20
CA GLN A 164 11.79 -23.54 -16.73
C GLN A 164 12.77 -22.51 -16.16
N LYS A 165 12.27 -21.41 -15.60
CA LYS A 165 13.06 -20.30 -15.04
C LYS A 165 13.10 -20.31 -13.50
N LEU A 166 12.52 -21.32 -12.85
CA LEU A 166 12.52 -21.44 -11.40
C LEU A 166 13.93 -21.78 -10.89
N PRO A 167 14.38 -21.13 -9.80
CA PRO A 167 15.58 -21.57 -9.11
C PRO A 167 15.34 -22.93 -8.43
N ASP A 168 16.38 -23.75 -8.32
CA ASP A 168 16.32 -25.09 -7.70
C ASP A 168 15.82 -25.06 -6.24
N SER A 169 15.91 -23.90 -5.57
CA SER A 169 15.45 -23.69 -4.21
C SER A 169 13.92 -23.52 -4.06
N LEU A 170 13.17 -23.41 -5.17
CA LEU A 170 11.72 -23.28 -5.15
C LEU A 170 11.04 -24.55 -5.65
N GLY A 171 9.91 -24.90 -5.01
CA GLY A 171 9.02 -25.95 -5.49
C GLY A 171 8.50 -25.63 -6.90
N SER A 172 8.24 -26.68 -7.68
CA SER A 172 7.60 -26.59 -9.00
C SER A 172 6.33 -27.44 -9.08
N ASP A 173 5.78 -27.77 -7.91
CA ASP A 173 4.47 -28.38 -7.75
C ASP A 173 3.35 -27.41 -8.19
N GLU A 174 2.17 -27.97 -8.37
CA GLU A 174 1.00 -27.24 -8.87
C GLU A 174 0.57 -26.10 -7.95
N GLU A 175 0.73 -26.26 -6.64
CA GLU A 175 0.35 -25.24 -5.65
C GLU A 175 1.28 -24.03 -5.77
N THR A 176 2.60 -24.25 -5.71
CA THR A 176 3.59 -23.17 -5.89
C THR A 176 3.42 -22.44 -7.24
N LEU A 177 3.17 -23.17 -8.33
CA LEU A 177 2.96 -22.57 -9.64
C LEU A 177 1.66 -21.76 -9.72
N ASN A 178 0.60 -22.22 -9.03
CA ASN A 178 -0.68 -21.51 -8.98
C ASN A 178 -0.55 -20.19 -8.19
N GLU A 179 0.15 -20.21 -7.06
CA GLU A 179 0.48 -19.03 -6.26
C GLU A 179 1.28 -17.99 -7.06
N MET A 180 2.32 -18.42 -7.77
CA MET A 180 3.06 -17.56 -8.70
C MET A 180 2.19 -17.00 -9.82
N GLY A 181 1.23 -17.79 -10.29
CA GLY A 181 0.23 -17.35 -11.25
C GLY A 181 -0.63 -16.19 -10.74
N HIS A 182 -0.91 -16.14 -9.43
CA HIS A 182 -1.67 -15.04 -8.84
C HIS A 182 -0.84 -13.77 -8.69
N ILE A 183 0.46 -13.89 -8.39
CA ILE A 183 1.39 -12.74 -8.47
C ILE A 183 1.39 -12.18 -9.90
N TRP A 184 1.52 -13.04 -10.91
CA TRP A 184 1.45 -12.64 -12.31
C TRP A 184 0.10 -12.00 -12.67
N TYR A 185 -1.01 -12.57 -12.22
CA TYR A 185 -2.34 -12.06 -12.51
C TYR A 185 -2.56 -10.64 -11.95
N VAL A 186 -2.11 -10.37 -10.73
CA VAL A 186 -2.18 -9.03 -10.13
C VAL A 186 -1.29 -8.05 -10.88
N ASP A 187 -0.06 -8.44 -11.25
CA ASP A 187 0.84 -7.62 -12.08
C ASP A 187 0.20 -7.24 -13.42
N GLN A 188 -0.37 -8.21 -14.12
CA GLN A 188 -1.04 -7.96 -15.41
C GLN A 188 -2.27 -7.07 -15.26
N SER A 189 -3.11 -7.34 -14.26
CA SER A 189 -4.34 -6.58 -14.01
C SER A 189 -4.03 -5.12 -13.67
N MET A 190 -3.10 -4.89 -12.74
CA MET A 190 -2.63 -3.56 -12.34
C MET A 190 -1.90 -2.84 -13.48
N GLY A 191 -1.02 -3.53 -14.21
CA GLY A 191 -0.28 -2.95 -15.32
C GLY A 191 -1.18 -2.45 -16.44
N ASN A 192 -2.15 -3.27 -16.84
CA ASN A 192 -3.13 -2.89 -17.86
C ASN A 192 -4.04 -1.74 -17.40
N PHE A 193 -4.39 -1.69 -16.10
CA PHE A 193 -5.09 -0.56 -15.49
C PHE A 193 -4.29 0.73 -15.62
N ILE A 194 -3.02 0.73 -15.19
CA ILE A 194 -2.14 1.89 -15.23
C ILE A 194 -1.96 2.38 -16.67
N GLU A 195 -1.69 1.47 -17.62
CA GLU A 195 -1.51 1.81 -19.04
C GLU A 195 -2.74 2.54 -19.63
N LYS A 196 -3.95 2.09 -19.29
CA LYS A 196 -5.19 2.74 -19.77
C LYS A 196 -5.44 4.08 -19.11
N VAL A 197 -5.29 4.15 -17.78
CA VAL A 197 -5.52 5.39 -17.04
C VAL A 197 -4.49 6.44 -17.46
N GLU A 198 -3.22 6.08 -17.62
CA GLU A 198 -2.18 7.00 -18.10
C GLU A 198 -2.48 7.51 -19.52
N ALA A 199 -3.03 6.67 -20.39
CA ALA A 199 -3.42 7.07 -21.74
C ALA A 199 -4.58 8.08 -21.76
N ASP A 200 -5.54 7.94 -20.83
CA ASP A 200 -6.71 8.83 -20.72
C ASP A 200 -6.42 10.10 -19.89
N LYS A 201 -5.67 9.94 -18.80
CA LYS A 201 -5.33 10.94 -17.78
C LYS A 201 -3.79 11.00 -17.59
N PRO A 202 -3.05 11.62 -18.52
CA PRO A 202 -1.58 11.61 -18.50
C PRO A 202 -0.94 12.43 -17.37
N ASP A 203 -1.72 13.11 -16.55
CA ASP A 203 -1.29 13.85 -15.36
C ASP A 203 -1.55 13.08 -14.05
N THR A 204 -2.01 11.83 -14.11
CA THR A 204 -2.17 10.96 -12.94
C THR A 204 -0.81 10.55 -12.35
N LEU A 205 -0.72 10.65 -11.01
CA LEU A 205 0.37 10.07 -10.21
C LEU A 205 -0.10 8.72 -9.67
N PHE A 206 0.66 7.67 -9.93
CA PHE A 206 0.45 6.33 -9.40
C PHE A 206 1.44 6.06 -8.28
N VAL A 207 0.93 5.50 -7.18
CA VAL A 207 1.75 4.98 -6.08
C VAL A 207 1.39 3.52 -5.86
N ILE A 208 2.37 2.64 -6.06
CA ILE A 208 2.21 1.19 -5.97
C ILE A 208 3.01 0.69 -4.78
N THR A 209 2.39 -0.05 -3.87
CA THR A 209 3.08 -0.69 -2.75
C THR A 209 2.37 -1.96 -2.33
N GLY A 210 3.14 -2.93 -1.82
CA GLY A 210 2.58 -4.07 -1.11
C GLY A 210 2.06 -3.65 0.26
N ASP A 211 0.94 -4.21 0.70
CA ASP A 211 0.37 -3.90 2.02
C ASP A 211 1.19 -4.56 3.14
N HIS A 212 1.67 -5.78 2.92
CA HIS A 212 2.62 -6.50 3.76
C HIS A 212 3.35 -7.57 2.95
N ALA A 213 4.47 -8.05 3.48
CA ALA A 213 5.11 -9.24 2.93
C ALA A 213 4.41 -10.47 3.52
N GLU A 214 3.74 -11.22 2.67
CA GLU A 214 3.33 -12.59 2.94
C GLU A 214 4.24 -13.52 2.15
N ARG A 215 4.80 -14.53 2.81
CA ARG A 215 5.52 -15.59 2.12
C ARG A 215 4.86 -16.91 2.41
N PHE A 216 4.51 -17.56 1.31
CA PHE A 216 4.56 -18.99 1.11
C PHE A 216 5.80 -19.61 1.77
N ASP A 217 5.59 -20.75 2.38
CA ASP A 217 6.48 -21.58 3.18
C ASP A 217 7.70 -22.17 2.44
N PHE A 218 7.96 -21.77 1.19
CA PHE A 218 9.03 -22.30 0.34
C PHE A 218 10.45 -21.78 0.60
N ALA A 219 10.66 -20.76 1.45
CA ALA A 219 11.99 -20.16 1.66
C ALA A 219 12.63 -20.57 3.00
N GLN A 220 13.69 -21.40 2.95
CA GLN A 220 14.53 -21.72 4.10
C GLN A 220 15.55 -20.59 4.37
N GLU A 221 15.60 -20.11 5.62
CA GLU A 221 16.49 -19.05 6.14
C GLU A 221 16.65 -17.80 5.25
N VAL A 222 15.66 -16.91 5.34
CA VAL A 222 15.69 -15.61 4.68
C VAL A 222 15.96 -14.49 5.68
N ASP A 223 16.78 -13.52 5.28
CA ASP A 223 17.04 -12.33 6.09
C ASP A 223 15.76 -11.50 6.32
N LEU A 224 15.79 -10.60 7.31
CA LEU A 224 14.62 -9.78 7.67
C LEU A 224 14.15 -8.87 6.53
N LYS A 225 15.07 -8.46 5.65
CA LYS A 225 14.74 -7.67 4.46
C LYS A 225 13.86 -8.46 3.52
N THR A 226 14.28 -9.67 3.17
CA THR A 226 13.55 -10.60 2.31
C THR A 226 12.20 -11.02 2.90
N LEU A 227 12.09 -11.06 4.24
CA LEU A 227 10.87 -11.43 4.96
C LEU A 227 9.83 -10.32 5.12
N SER A 228 10.23 -9.05 5.07
CA SER A 228 9.37 -7.95 5.54
C SER A 228 9.33 -6.73 4.63
N ALA A 229 10.22 -6.64 3.64
CA ALA A 229 10.21 -5.54 2.68
C ALA A 229 9.05 -5.68 1.70
N VAL A 230 8.42 -4.55 1.39
CA VAL A 230 7.48 -4.41 0.27
C VAL A 230 8.03 -3.40 -0.74
N PRO A 231 7.66 -3.51 -2.03
CA PRO A 231 7.97 -2.47 -3.02
C PRO A 231 7.23 -1.17 -2.67
N CYS A 232 7.79 -0.03 -3.07
CA CYS A 232 7.10 1.24 -3.12
C CYS A 232 7.59 2.03 -4.33
N ILE A 233 6.69 2.30 -5.25
CA ILE A 233 6.96 2.85 -6.58
C ILE A 233 6.08 4.08 -6.76
N PHE A 234 6.69 5.20 -7.12
CA PHE A 234 5.99 6.41 -7.54
C PHE A 234 6.23 6.57 -9.04
N TYR A 235 5.15 6.57 -9.81
CA TYR A 235 5.18 6.59 -11.27
C TYR A 235 4.20 7.64 -11.79
N GLY A 236 4.63 8.46 -12.75
CA GLY A 236 3.76 9.41 -13.41
C GLY A 236 4.53 10.51 -14.11
N LYS A 237 3.81 11.32 -14.89
CA LYS A 237 4.42 12.41 -15.65
C LYS A 237 5.20 13.37 -14.74
N ASN A 238 6.44 13.70 -15.14
CA ASN A 238 7.37 14.58 -14.42
C ASN A 238 7.82 14.05 -13.04
N VAL A 239 7.64 12.76 -12.75
CA VAL A 239 8.26 12.12 -11.58
C VAL A 239 9.71 11.81 -11.93
N ASP A 240 10.64 12.65 -11.50
CA ASP A 240 12.07 12.41 -11.74
C ASP A 240 12.56 11.19 -10.93
N LYS A 241 13.23 10.26 -11.61
CA LYS A 241 13.78 9.03 -11.03
C LYS A 241 14.80 9.27 -9.91
N ASP A 242 15.42 10.45 -9.90
CA ASP A 242 16.44 10.85 -8.93
C ASP A 242 15.84 11.76 -7.83
N LEU A 243 14.49 11.81 -7.69
CA LEU A 243 13.79 12.57 -6.63
C LEU A 243 14.10 12.07 -5.23
N LEU A 244 14.34 10.77 -5.07
CA LEU A 244 14.94 10.26 -3.84
C LEU A 244 16.43 10.58 -3.88
N ALA A 245 16.93 11.17 -2.79
CA ALA A 245 18.37 11.31 -2.58
C ALA A 245 19.08 9.93 -2.53
N ASP A 246 20.33 9.88 -2.06
CA ASP A 246 21.10 8.63 -1.92
C ASP A 246 20.44 7.55 -1.02
N ASN A 247 19.30 7.84 -0.38
CA ASN A 247 18.58 6.92 0.48
C ASN A 247 17.23 6.49 -0.12
N LYS A 248 17.15 5.19 -0.44
CA LYS A 248 15.97 4.56 -1.03
C LYS A 248 15.26 3.63 -0.03
N VAL A 249 15.38 3.87 1.27
CA VAL A 249 14.72 3.07 2.32
C VAL A 249 13.67 3.88 3.04
N GLY A 250 12.48 3.31 3.27
CA GLY A 250 11.38 4.01 3.93
C GLY A 250 10.43 3.11 4.71
N CYS A 251 9.36 3.70 5.26
CA CYS A 251 8.21 2.99 5.81
C CYS A 251 6.88 3.60 5.33
N HIS A 252 5.78 2.84 5.41
CA HIS A 252 4.47 3.26 4.92
C HIS A 252 3.97 4.62 5.47
N LEU A 253 4.37 4.98 6.70
CA LEU A 253 4.03 6.28 7.29
C LEU A 253 4.49 7.49 6.46
N GLN A 254 5.56 7.31 5.67
CA GLN A 254 6.14 8.38 4.86
C GLN A 254 5.42 8.58 3.53
N ILE A 255 4.64 7.59 3.07
CA ILE A 255 3.90 7.72 1.80
C ILE A 255 2.93 8.90 1.86
N ILE A 256 2.27 9.11 3.00
CA ILE A 256 1.28 10.19 3.17
C ILE A 256 1.92 11.56 3.01
N SER A 257 3.03 11.82 3.72
CA SER A 257 3.74 13.10 3.65
C SER A 257 4.44 13.29 2.30
N THR A 258 4.99 12.23 1.71
CA THR A 258 5.52 12.27 0.33
C THR A 258 4.44 12.64 -0.67
N LEU A 259 3.27 12.02 -0.62
CA LEU A 259 2.14 12.39 -1.47
C LEU A 259 1.71 13.84 -1.25
N ALA A 260 1.68 14.30 0.00
CA ALA A 260 1.32 15.68 0.31
C ALA A 260 2.28 16.69 -0.36
N GLU A 261 3.59 16.40 -0.34
CA GLU A 261 4.60 17.25 -0.96
C GLU A 261 4.59 17.18 -2.50
N MET A 262 4.26 16.01 -3.07
CA MET A 262 4.15 15.86 -4.53
C MET A 262 2.88 16.49 -5.11
N ALA A 263 1.75 16.35 -4.41
CA ALA A 263 0.45 16.82 -4.87
C ALA A 263 0.12 18.25 -4.43
N GLY A 264 0.76 18.72 -3.36
CA GLY A 264 0.55 20.05 -2.80
C GLY A 264 1.20 21.17 -3.62
N LYS A 265 0.79 22.39 -3.32
CA LYS A 265 1.36 23.63 -3.86
C LYS A 265 2.21 24.29 -2.77
N LYS A 266 3.17 25.12 -3.19
CA LYS A 266 3.97 25.91 -2.25
C LYS A 266 3.06 26.74 -1.34
N GLY A 267 3.16 26.50 -0.03
CA GLY A 267 2.35 27.16 1.00
C GLY A 267 1.24 26.28 1.58
N ASP A 268 0.93 25.15 0.94
CA ASP A 268 0.06 24.14 1.55
C ASP A 268 0.74 23.55 2.80
N THR A 269 -0.08 23.19 3.79
CA THR A 269 0.37 22.60 5.05
C THR A 269 -0.30 21.25 5.27
N TYR A 270 0.45 20.29 5.79
CA TYR A 270 -0.07 18.98 6.16
C TYR A 270 0.45 18.56 7.56
N SER A 271 -0.19 17.57 8.17
CA SER A 271 0.28 16.96 9.42
C SER A 271 0.77 15.54 9.15
N SER A 272 1.92 15.18 9.73
CA SER A 272 2.44 13.81 9.68
C SER A 272 3.16 13.46 10.97
N ILE A 273 3.14 12.19 11.34
CA ILE A 273 3.92 11.67 12.46
C ILE A 273 5.38 11.38 12.07
N TRP A 274 5.65 11.24 10.77
CA TRP A 274 6.99 10.98 10.25
C TRP A 274 7.25 11.81 8.98
N PRO A 275 8.46 12.37 8.81
CA PRO A 275 8.81 13.14 7.62
C PRO A 275 8.66 12.36 6.31
N SER A 276 8.47 13.09 5.21
CA SER A 276 8.39 12.49 3.87
C SER A 276 9.69 11.76 3.50
N LEU A 277 9.62 10.96 2.43
CA LEU A 277 10.80 10.34 1.82
C LEU A 277 11.81 11.38 1.30
N PHE A 278 11.40 12.63 1.05
CA PHE A 278 12.29 13.68 0.53
C PHE A 278 13.15 14.34 1.61
N GLU A 279 12.68 14.36 2.87
CA GLU A 279 13.34 15.09 3.96
C GLU A 279 14.48 14.32 4.66
N TYR A 280 14.78 13.10 4.24
CA TYR A 280 15.80 12.23 4.83
C TYR A 280 15.63 11.96 6.34
N ASN A 281 15.25 10.73 6.67
CA ASN A 281 15.52 10.12 7.97
C ASN A 281 16.10 8.72 7.72
N GLY A 282 17.43 8.58 7.74
CA GLY A 282 18.14 7.30 7.55
C GLY A 282 17.75 6.19 8.55
N ILE A 283 16.88 6.50 9.51
CA ILE A 283 16.31 5.54 10.43
C ILE A 283 14.79 5.62 10.36
N VAL A 284 14.17 4.51 9.98
CA VAL A 284 12.70 4.34 9.94
C VAL A 284 12.30 3.09 10.71
N PHE A 285 11.02 2.99 11.05
CA PHE A 285 10.49 1.87 11.84
C PHE A 285 9.05 1.51 11.44
N ASN A 286 8.61 0.33 11.86
CA ASN A 286 7.21 -0.10 11.82
C ASN A 286 6.79 -0.77 13.15
N HIS A 287 5.76 -1.63 13.13
CA HIS A 287 5.30 -2.37 14.31
C HIS A 287 6.38 -3.20 15.03
N ARG A 288 7.38 -3.76 14.33
CA ARG A 288 8.39 -4.66 14.94
C ARG A 288 9.84 -4.48 14.48
N LEU A 289 10.08 -3.71 13.42
CA LEU A 289 11.38 -3.57 12.76
C LEU A 289 11.82 -2.11 12.70
N TRP A 290 13.14 -1.92 12.61
CA TRP A 290 13.77 -0.66 12.24
C TRP A 290 14.95 -0.92 11.31
N THR A 291 15.44 0.11 10.62
CA THR A 291 16.56 -0.02 9.68
C THR A 291 17.47 1.21 9.74
N ASP A 292 18.75 1.00 9.50
CA ASP A 292 19.81 2.01 9.37
C ASP A 292 20.19 2.28 7.90
N THR A 293 19.28 1.96 6.96
CA THR A 293 19.43 1.95 5.49
C THR A 293 20.13 0.72 4.91
N GLU A 294 21.05 0.08 5.62
CA GLU A 294 21.77 -1.09 5.11
C GLU A 294 21.07 -2.40 5.46
N LYS A 295 20.60 -2.50 6.70
CA LYS A 295 20.01 -3.73 7.25
C LYS A 295 18.72 -3.46 7.98
N ILE A 296 17.91 -4.51 8.09
CA ILE A 296 16.69 -4.49 8.89
C ILE A 296 16.94 -5.24 10.19
N TYR A 297 16.57 -4.61 11.31
CA TYR A 297 16.73 -5.12 12.66
C TYR A 297 15.37 -5.25 13.33
N LYS A 298 15.29 -6.13 14.33
CA LYS A 298 14.13 -6.19 15.23
C LYS A 298 14.22 -5.02 16.21
N ILE A 299 13.07 -4.45 16.56
CA ILE A 299 12.96 -3.52 17.68
C ILE A 299 13.12 -4.36 18.96
N ASN A 300 14.25 -4.21 19.62
CA ASN A 300 14.63 -4.90 20.86
C ASN A 300 15.33 -3.91 21.82
N SER A 301 16.00 -4.40 22.86
CA SER A 301 16.75 -3.58 23.81
C SER A 301 18.03 -2.93 23.25
N GLU A 302 18.46 -3.28 22.04
CA GLU A 302 19.71 -2.81 21.40
C GLU A 302 19.48 -1.65 20.43
N ILE A 303 18.23 -1.26 20.21
CA ILE A 303 17.84 -0.12 19.39
C ILE A 303 18.49 1.20 19.91
N PRO A 304 18.95 2.10 19.03
CA PRO A 304 19.51 3.39 19.45
C PRO A 304 18.52 4.18 20.32
N ASN A 305 18.97 4.71 21.46
CA ASN A 305 18.11 5.43 22.42
C ASN A 305 17.31 6.59 21.79
N THR A 306 17.90 7.30 20.83
CA THR A 306 17.23 8.38 20.10
C THR A 306 16.04 7.86 19.29
N LEU A 307 16.20 6.72 18.60
CA LEU A 307 15.11 6.06 17.89
C LEU A 307 14.09 5.47 18.85
N ALA A 308 14.54 4.81 19.93
CA ALA A 308 13.66 4.26 20.95
C ALA A 308 12.67 5.30 21.50
N ASN A 309 13.16 6.51 21.78
CA ASN A 309 12.34 7.62 22.25
C ASN A 309 11.34 8.10 21.20
N LYS A 310 11.75 8.21 19.92
CA LYS A 310 10.85 8.57 18.81
C LYS A 310 9.73 7.53 18.62
N ILE A 311 10.07 6.24 18.62
CA ILE A 311 9.10 5.14 18.51
C ILE A 311 8.12 5.18 19.68
N LYS A 312 8.64 5.34 20.91
CA LYS A 312 7.82 5.43 22.11
C LYS A 312 6.85 6.62 22.04
N ALA A 313 7.33 7.80 21.65
CA ALA A 313 6.49 8.99 21.50
C ALA A 313 5.40 8.79 20.43
N ALA A 314 5.75 8.26 19.26
CA ALA A 314 4.79 7.98 18.20
C ALA A 314 3.70 6.99 18.64
N ARG A 315 4.08 5.91 19.32
CA ARG A 315 3.14 4.90 19.85
C ARG A 315 2.26 5.45 20.98
N GLN A 316 2.82 6.27 21.87
CA GLN A 316 2.05 6.93 22.92
C GLN A 316 1.04 7.90 22.34
N LEU A 317 1.44 8.68 21.32
CA LEU A 317 0.52 9.55 20.59
C LEU A 317 -0.60 8.75 19.93
N THR A 318 -0.27 7.65 19.23
CA THR A 318 -1.28 6.78 18.64
C THR A 318 -2.25 6.26 19.70
N ALA A 319 -1.74 5.65 20.77
CA ALA A 319 -2.57 5.08 21.82
C ALA A 319 -3.47 6.14 22.47
N TRP A 320 -2.94 7.34 22.71
CA TRP A 320 -3.75 8.45 23.21
C TRP A 320 -4.86 8.84 22.23
N ARG A 321 -4.51 9.15 20.98
CA ARG A 321 -5.47 9.58 19.95
C ARG A 321 -6.56 8.55 19.68
N VAL A 322 -6.20 7.27 19.70
CA VAL A 322 -7.09 6.15 19.43
C VAL A 322 -8.01 5.83 20.62
N LEU A 323 -7.56 6.04 21.86
CA LEU A 323 -8.35 5.73 23.07
C LEU A 323 -9.08 6.94 23.68
N ARG A 324 -8.59 8.16 23.45
CA ARG A 324 -9.03 9.39 24.12
C ARG A 324 -9.48 10.49 23.16
N GLY A 325 -9.30 10.32 21.85
CA GLY A 325 -9.72 11.34 20.90
C GLY A 325 -8.92 12.62 21.08
N ASN A 326 -9.58 13.78 20.99
CA ASN A 326 -8.95 15.10 21.04
C ASN A 326 -8.71 15.61 22.47
N ASP A 327 -9.14 14.87 23.49
CA ASP A 327 -9.03 15.31 24.87
C ASP A 327 -7.56 15.35 25.30
N ILE A 328 -7.06 16.54 25.64
CA ILE A 328 -5.75 16.73 26.27
C ILE A 328 -6.05 16.99 27.75
N GLN A 329 -5.69 16.06 28.63
CA GLN A 329 -5.85 16.20 30.08
C GLN A 329 -4.69 16.94 30.71
#